data_AF-K1RMJ8-F1
#
_entry.id   AF-K1RMJ8-F1
#
_cell.length_a   1.000
_cell.length_b   1.000
_cell.length_c   1.000
_cell.angle_alpha   90.00
_cell.angle_beta   90.00
_cell.angle_gamma   90.00
#
_symmetry.space_group_name_H-M   'P 1'
#
loop_
_entity.id
_entity.type
_entity.pdbx_description
1 polymer ?
#
loop_
_entity_poly.entity_id
_entity_poly.type
_entity_poly.pdbx_seq_one_letter_code
_entity_poly.pdbx_strand_id
1 'polypeptide(L)'
;MKMWMNKDNLNPCEWGWKVANGNLVPVKCTMNAAPSKLLNIIRYNCKTNCDTKRCTCRKNGLECSVACGECKGTGCTNSSKTVDMDD
;
A
#
# COMPACT_ATOMS: atom_id res chain seq x y z
N MET A 1 14.30 29.85 -15.49
CA MET A 1 14.39 28.40 -15.82
C MET A 1 15.36 27.79 -14.82
N LYS A 2 14.93 26.83 -13.98
CA LYS A 2 15.82 26.24 -12.95
C LYS A 2 16.54 25.04 -13.57
N MET A 3 17.85 25.17 -13.79
CA MET A 3 18.71 24.08 -14.26
C MET A 3 19.10 23.18 -13.09
N TRP A 4 18.88 21.88 -13.23
CA TRP A 4 19.38 20.88 -12.29
C TRP A 4 20.85 20.57 -12.64
N MET A 5 21.73 20.73 -11.64
CA MET A 5 23.13 20.24 -11.57
C MET A 5 23.87 20.03 -12.90
N ASN A 6 24.61 21.07 -13.35
CA ASN A 6 25.92 20.99 -14.04
C ASN A 6 26.16 19.82 -15.03
N LYS A 7 25.17 19.50 -15.86
CA LYS A 7 25.31 18.61 -17.02
C LYS A 7 24.50 19.23 -18.14
N ASP A 8 25.18 19.90 -19.07
CA ASP A 8 24.57 20.64 -20.18
C ASP A 8 23.82 19.76 -21.19
N ASN A 9 23.66 18.44 -20.94
CA ASN A 9 23.16 17.51 -21.93
C ASN A 9 22.42 16.29 -21.37
N LEU A 10 21.71 16.42 -20.24
CA LEU A 10 20.81 15.35 -19.79
C LEU A 10 19.53 15.38 -20.62
N ASN A 11 19.30 14.34 -21.42
CA ASN A 11 18.05 14.17 -22.17
C ASN A 11 16.91 13.85 -21.18
N PRO A 12 15.92 14.74 -20.99
CA PRO A 12 14.84 14.51 -20.01
C PRO A 12 14.05 13.22 -20.27
N CYS A 13 13.99 12.77 -21.52
CA CYS A 13 13.30 11.55 -21.91
C CYS A 13 13.94 10.27 -21.33
N GLU A 14 15.23 10.30 -20.99
CA GLU A 14 15.92 9.19 -20.32
C GLU A 14 15.63 9.15 -18.82
N TRP A 15 15.01 10.20 -18.27
CA TRP A 15 14.80 10.40 -16.82
C TRP A 15 13.31 10.50 -16.47
N GLY A 16 12.47 9.78 -17.20
CA GLY A 16 11.04 9.67 -16.90
C GLY A 16 10.22 10.90 -17.29
N TRP A 17 10.66 11.68 -18.28
CA TRP A 17 9.86 12.74 -18.91
C TRP A 17 9.49 12.35 -20.34
N LYS A 18 8.46 12.97 -20.88
CA LYS A 18 8.12 12.88 -22.31
C LYS A 18 7.70 14.24 -22.82
N VAL A 19 7.90 14.49 -24.11
CA VAL A 19 7.40 15.70 -24.76
C VAL A 19 5.94 15.49 -25.17
N ALA A 20 5.05 16.36 -24.71
CA ALA A 20 3.64 16.41 -25.09
C ALA A 20 3.26 17.87 -25.37
N ASN A 21 2.79 18.18 -26.59
CA ASN A 21 2.42 19.53 -27.03
C ASN A 21 3.52 20.58 -26.78
N GLY A 22 4.78 20.22 -27.08
CA GLY A 22 5.94 21.10 -26.88
C GLY A 22 6.39 21.26 -25.43
N ASN A 23 5.69 20.64 -24.47
CA ASN A 23 6.03 20.70 -23.05
C ASN A 23 6.56 19.36 -22.54
N LEU A 24 7.51 19.41 -21.60
CA LEU A 24 7.94 18.22 -20.87
C LEU A 24 6.89 17.88 -19.80
N VAL A 25 6.37 16.66 -19.85
CA VAL A 25 5.45 16.11 -18.86
C VAL A 25 6.05 14.85 -18.24
N PRO A 26 5.84 14.60 -16.93
CA PRO A 26 6.35 13.40 -16.29
C PRO A 26 5.65 12.16 -16.86
N VAL A 27 6.42 11.10 -17.07
CA VAL A 27 5.90 9.77 -17.40
C VAL A 27 5.29 9.21 -16.12
N LYS A 28 3.96 9.10 -16.11
CA LYS A 28 3.24 8.52 -14.97
C LYS A 28 3.50 7.02 -14.91
N CYS A 29 3.75 6.51 -13.70
CA CYS A 29 3.74 5.09 -13.45
C CYS A 29 2.33 4.53 -13.75
N THR A 30 2.25 3.45 -14.52
CA THR A 30 0.99 2.72 -14.76
C THR A 30 0.69 1.71 -13.67
N MET A 31 1.69 1.38 -12.85
CA MET A 31 1.53 0.50 -11.69
C MET A 31 0.91 1.28 -10.53
N ASN A 32 0.16 0.56 -9.70
CA ASN A 32 -0.36 1.11 -8.45
C ASN A 32 0.80 1.59 -7.57
N ALA A 33 0.59 2.70 -6.85
CA ALA A 33 1.59 3.27 -5.95
C ALA A 33 2.06 2.29 -4.86
N ALA A 34 1.21 1.29 -4.54
CA ALA A 34 1.53 0.20 -3.63
C ALA A 34 0.70 -1.05 -3.98
N PRO A 35 1.11 -2.25 -3.50
CA PRO A 35 0.28 -3.45 -3.59
C PRO A 35 -1.09 -3.23 -2.93
N SER A 36 -2.15 -3.75 -3.53
CA SER A 36 -3.53 -3.57 -3.04
C SER A 36 -3.71 -4.03 -1.59
N LYS A 37 -2.97 -5.07 -1.17
CA LYS A 37 -2.97 -5.56 0.22
C LYS A 37 -2.50 -4.49 1.21
N LEU A 38 -1.54 -3.63 0.82
CA LEU A 38 -1.01 -2.55 1.65
C LEU A 38 -1.99 -1.37 1.72
N LEU A 39 -2.60 -1.00 0.58
CA LEU A 39 -3.59 0.06 0.50
C LEU A 39 -4.88 -0.28 1.29
N ASN A 40 -5.19 -1.57 1.37
CA ASN A 40 -6.35 -2.10 2.08
C ASN A 40 -6.08 -2.43 3.56
N ILE A 41 -4.89 -2.11 4.11
CA ILE A 41 -4.67 -2.23 5.56
C ILE A 41 -5.47 -1.14 6.26
N ILE A 42 -6.73 -1.46 6.55
CA ILE A 42 -7.60 -0.61 7.35
C ILE A 42 -7.12 -0.77 8.80
N ARG A 43 -6.78 0.33 9.48
CA ARG A 43 -6.73 0.33 10.95
C ARG A 43 -8.16 0.37 11.44
N TYR A 44 -8.60 -0.67 12.13
CA TYR A 44 -9.96 -0.72 12.67
C TYR A 44 -9.90 -1.00 14.16
N ASN A 45 -10.64 -0.22 14.92
CA ASN A 45 -10.93 -0.52 16.30
C ASN A 45 -12.09 -1.52 16.33
N CYS A 46 -11.77 -2.79 16.06
CA CYS A 46 -12.68 -3.85 16.50
C CYS A 46 -12.94 -3.69 18.00
N LYS A 47 -13.99 -4.32 18.51
CA LYS A 47 -14.29 -4.34 19.96
C LYS A 47 -14.52 -5.75 20.47
N THR A 48 -14.40 -6.74 19.56
CA THR A 48 -14.85 -8.12 19.73
C THR A 48 -13.95 -9.05 18.91
N ASN A 49 -14.19 -10.36 19.02
CA ASN A 49 -13.39 -11.46 18.47
C ASN A 49 -13.38 -11.58 16.92
N CYS A 50 -13.71 -10.50 16.21
CA CYS A 50 -13.74 -10.40 14.75
C CYS A 50 -14.46 -11.56 14.04
N ASP A 51 -15.45 -12.15 14.69
CA ASP A 51 -16.23 -13.33 14.28
C ASP A 51 -17.39 -12.96 13.36
N THR A 52 -17.87 -11.72 13.46
CA THR A 52 -18.97 -11.20 12.64
C THR A 52 -18.49 -10.12 11.66
N LYS A 53 -19.36 -9.74 10.71
CA LYS A 53 -19.13 -8.62 9.78
C LYS A 53 -19.08 -7.24 10.45
N ARG A 54 -19.18 -7.16 11.79
CA ARG A 54 -18.82 -5.96 12.57
C ARG A 54 -17.32 -5.67 12.52
N CYS A 55 -16.50 -6.69 12.25
CA CYS A 55 -15.11 -6.49 11.86
C CYS A 55 -15.02 -6.03 10.40
N THR A 56 -14.51 -4.82 10.18
CA THR A 56 -14.34 -4.26 8.84
C THR A 56 -13.36 -5.07 8.00
N CYS A 57 -12.33 -5.69 8.60
CA CYS A 57 -11.45 -6.61 7.87
C CYS A 57 -12.24 -7.79 7.31
N ARG A 58 -12.95 -8.55 8.17
CA ARG A 58 -13.79 -9.66 7.74
C ARG A 58 -14.84 -9.24 6.72
N LYS A 59 -15.47 -8.06 6.91
CA LYS A 59 -16.46 -7.51 5.96
C LYS A 59 -15.88 -7.30 4.56
N ASN A 60 -14.61 -6.92 4.47
CA ASN A 60 -13.91 -6.70 3.20
C ASN A 60 -13.12 -7.95 2.73
N GLY A 61 -13.30 -9.12 3.38
CA GLY A 61 -12.60 -10.34 3.04
C GLY A 61 -11.09 -10.30 3.35
N LEU A 62 -10.68 -9.45 4.28
CA LEU A 62 -9.29 -9.31 4.72
C LEU A 62 -9.09 -9.99 6.07
N GLU A 63 -7.92 -10.58 6.26
CA GLU A 63 -7.47 -11.05 7.56
C GLU A 63 -7.09 -9.88 8.46
N CYS A 64 -7.25 -10.08 9.76
CA CYS A 64 -6.83 -9.12 10.76
C CYS A 64 -5.31 -9.05 10.82
N SER A 65 -4.75 -7.85 10.64
CA SER A 65 -3.33 -7.58 10.86
C SER A 65 -3.07 -6.98 12.25
N VAL A 66 -1.79 -6.77 12.57
CA VAL A 66 -1.32 -6.02 13.77
C VAL A 66 -1.97 -4.65 13.94
N ALA A 67 -2.54 -4.10 12.85
CA ALA A 67 -3.21 -2.81 12.85
C ALA A 67 -4.63 -2.85 13.46
N CYS A 68 -5.15 -4.03 13.80
CA CYS A 68 -6.38 -4.16 14.56
C CYS A 68 -6.26 -3.54 15.96
N GLY A 69 -7.28 -2.81 16.40
CA GLY A 69 -7.35 -2.24 17.74
C GLY A 69 -7.26 -3.29 18.86
N GLU A 70 -8.03 -4.37 18.73
CA GLU A 70 -8.19 -5.38 19.79
C GLU A 70 -7.31 -6.60 19.59
N CYS A 71 -7.51 -7.32 18.48
CA CYS A 71 -6.91 -8.65 18.33
C CYS A 71 -5.44 -8.63 17.91
N LYS A 72 -4.93 -7.47 17.47
CA LYS A 72 -3.56 -7.29 16.95
C LYS A 72 -3.13 -8.35 15.92
N GLY A 73 -4.07 -8.92 15.18
CA GLY A 73 -3.79 -9.91 14.14
C GLY A 73 -3.40 -11.30 14.65
N THR A 74 -3.59 -11.61 15.93
CA THR A 74 -3.30 -12.95 16.49
C THR A 74 -4.36 -13.44 17.47
N GLY A 75 -5.15 -12.55 18.08
CA GLY A 75 -6.14 -12.88 19.11
C GLY A 75 -7.58 -12.91 18.64
N CYS A 76 -7.86 -13.23 17.37
CA CYS A 76 -9.25 -13.34 16.91
C CYS A 76 -9.53 -14.44 15.89
N THR A 77 -10.80 -14.70 15.62
CA THR A 77 -11.21 -15.70 14.61
C THR A 77 -10.86 -15.31 13.17
N ASN A 78 -10.44 -14.08 12.93
CA ASN A 78 -10.13 -13.55 11.60
C ASN A 78 -8.64 -13.20 11.47
N SER A 79 -7.79 -13.57 12.42
CA SER A 79 -6.34 -13.47 12.25
C SER A 79 -5.82 -14.59 11.35
N SER A 80 -4.78 -14.27 10.59
CA SER A 80 -3.98 -15.28 9.89
C SER A 80 -3.39 -16.23 10.93
N LYS A 81 -3.70 -17.53 10.80
CA LYS A 81 -3.03 -18.57 11.57
C LYS A 81 -1.62 -18.69 11.01
N THR A 82 -0.67 -17.94 11.56
CA THR A 82 0.73 -18.31 11.38
C THR A 82 0.87 -19.66 12.06
N VAL A 83 1.05 -20.72 11.26
CA VAL A 83 1.78 -21.89 11.75
C VAL A 83 3.15 -21.35 12.10
N ASP A 84 3.42 -21.26 13.39
CA ASP A 84 4.75 -20.97 13.89
C ASP A 84 5.67 -22.05 13.29
N MET A 85 6.61 -21.63 12.45
CA MET A 85 7.77 -22.46 12.13
C MET A 85 8.59 -22.47 13.41
N ASP A 86 8.37 -23.49 14.24
CA ASP A 86 9.24 -23.87 15.35
C ASP A 86 10.67 -24.18 14.82
N ASP A 87 11.66 -23.65 15.55
CA ASP A 87 13.13 -23.87 15.54
C ASP A 87 13.95 -23.62 14.25
#